data_AF-B8ID85-F1
#
_entry.id   AF-B8ID85-F1
#
_cell.length_a   1.000
_cell.length_b   1.000
_cell.length_c   1.000
_cell.angle_alpha   90.00
_cell.angle_beta   90.00
_cell.angle_gamma   90.00
#
_symmetry.space_group_name_H-M   'P 1'
#
loop_
_entity.id
_entity.type
_entity.pdbx_description
1 polymer ?
#
loop_
_entity_poly.entity_id
_entity_poly.type
_entity_poly.pdbx_seq_one_letter_code
_entity_poly.pdbx_strand_id
1 'polypeptide(L)'
;MTAALDRRAFYDAVRQQPFGGSLTQSQVDGMNAMLDMAPPDLLLTALACCFATAFWETGGAMIPRTESLNYTSAARIKAVWPSRFPTEAAAAPYVRNPKALAIKVYGGRLGNAPAPSTDGWDFRGMGLVQSTGKDNAQRASVRLRRLGYLTPEQDLVSTPALMLDDRIAAAMLFIGLSEGWYTGKKLAHYFGPQREDPTNARAMVNPDANGLKVAGYYRSFKRALEAAGYRPGTTATSQIEPSLVVQPQVGAPLAPMAPIPPVPVNTAKPTLADIAPPLPPVVEEPPPAPGMVRTGGLGAWLKSLFGRKAA
;
A
#
# COMPACT_ATOMS: atom_id res chain seq x y z
N MET A 1 4.13 14.39 4.69
CA MET A 1 3.01 14.55 3.74
C MET A 1 1.75 14.39 4.55
N THR A 2 0.96 15.43 4.79
CA THR A 2 -0.24 15.32 5.63
C THR A 2 -1.41 15.95 4.88
N ALA A 3 -2.54 15.24 4.81
CA ALA A 3 -3.76 15.78 4.24
C ALA A 3 -4.19 17.03 5.01
N ALA A 4 -4.35 18.17 4.32
CA ALA A 4 -4.91 19.36 4.93
C ALA A 4 -6.43 19.22 5.02
N LEU A 5 -6.95 19.04 6.24
CA LEU A 5 -8.38 18.99 6.51
C LEU A 5 -8.69 19.30 7.99
N ASP A 6 -9.94 19.62 8.27
CA ASP A 6 -10.48 19.68 9.62
C ASP A 6 -10.73 18.26 10.15
N ARG A 7 -9.83 17.77 11.02
CA ARG A 7 -9.94 16.41 11.59
C ARG A 7 -11.19 16.22 12.42
N ARG A 8 -11.66 17.27 13.12
CA ARG A 8 -12.87 17.16 13.94
C ARG A 8 -14.08 16.91 13.04
N ALA A 9 -14.23 17.69 11.98
CA ALA A 9 -15.30 17.50 11.01
C ALA A 9 -15.23 16.12 10.33
N PHE A 10 -14.02 15.65 9.98
CA PHE A 10 -13.83 14.29 9.47
C PHE A 10 -14.32 13.22 10.46
N TYR A 11 -13.87 13.29 11.71
CA TYR A 11 -14.23 12.30 12.73
C TYR A 11 -15.70 12.34 13.13
N ASP A 12 -16.31 13.52 13.17
CA ASP A 12 -17.74 13.67 13.41
C ASP A 12 -18.57 13.00 12.31
N ALA A 13 -18.14 13.13 11.05
CA ALA A 13 -18.80 12.47 9.93
C ALA A 13 -18.60 10.94 9.91
N VAL A 14 -17.35 10.45 10.01
CA VAL A 14 -17.10 8.99 9.95
C VAL A 14 -17.72 8.26 11.14
N ARG A 15 -17.74 8.87 12.33
CA ARG A 15 -18.38 8.30 13.52
C ARG A 15 -19.84 7.93 13.24
N GLN A 16 -20.59 8.78 12.55
CA GLN A 16 -21.97 8.48 12.16
C GLN A 16 -22.04 7.36 11.11
N GLN A 17 -21.27 7.50 10.03
CA GLN A 17 -21.18 6.52 8.96
C GLN A 17 -19.75 6.50 8.41
N PRO A 18 -19.07 5.34 8.33
CA PRO A 18 -19.65 3.99 8.39
C PRO A 18 -19.63 3.32 9.78
N PHE A 19 -19.24 4.02 10.84
CA PHE A 19 -18.95 3.38 12.15
C PHE A 19 -20.14 3.27 13.11
N GLY A 20 -21.29 3.85 12.79
CA GLY A 20 -22.53 3.58 13.52
C GLY A 20 -22.65 4.21 14.91
N GLY A 21 -21.95 5.31 15.16
CA GLY A 21 -22.13 6.18 16.33
C GLY A 21 -20.92 6.24 17.28
N SER A 22 -19.97 5.31 17.18
CA SER A 22 -18.79 5.27 18.05
C SER A 22 -17.54 4.87 17.29
N LEU A 23 -16.37 5.27 17.81
CA LEU A 23 -15.05 4.86 17.31
C LEU A 23 -14.23 4.31 18.46
N THR A 24 -13.45 3.26 18.21
CA THR A 24 -12.39 2.84 19.11
C THR A 24 -11.17 3.75 18.95
N GLN A 25 -10.31 3.81 19.97
CA GLN A 25 -9.06 4.58 19.86
C GLN A 25 -8.18 4.05 18.71
N SER A 26 -8.10 2.72 18.54
CA SER A 26 -7.35 2.12 17.43
C SER A 26 -7.88 2.52 16.04
N GLN A 27 -9.20 2.69 15.87
CA GLN A 27 -9.77 3.19 14.62
C GLN A 27 -9.36 4.64 14.36
N VAL A 28 -9.32 5.47 15.41
CA VAL A 28 -8.86 6.85 15.34
C VAL A 28 -7.37 6.90 14.99
N ASP A 29 -6.53 6.12 15.67
CA ASP A 29 -5.08 6.09 15.45
C ASP A 29 -4.74 5.62 14.03
N GLY A 30 -5.38 4.55 13.55
CA GLY A 30 -5.20 4.04 12.20
C GLY A 30 -5.67 5.03 11.13
N MET A 31 -6.82 5.69 11.31
CA MET A 31 -7.26 6.74 10.39
C MET A 31 -6.36 7.99 10.43
N ASN A 32 -5.82 8.35 11.59
CA ASN A 32 -4.82 9.41 11.71
C ASN A 32 -3.58 9.06 10.88
N ALA A 33 -3.02 7.87 11.05
CA ALA A 33 -1.88 7.41 10.25
C ALA A 33 -2.18 7.46 8.74
N MET A 34 -3.40 7.09 8.32
CA MET A 34 -3.81 7.23 6.91
C MET A 34 -3.84 8.70 6.45
N LEU A 35 -4.39 9.62 7.24
CA LEU A 35 -4.40 11.05 6.90
C LEU A 35 -2.99 11.67 6.89
N ASP A 36 -2.12 11.21 7.80
CA ASP A 36 -0.72 11.63 7.94
C ASP A 36 0.23 11.03 6.92
N MET A 37 -0.23 10.09 6.10
CA MET A 37 0.55 9.44 5.06
C MET A 37 -0.07 9.59 3.67
N ALA A 38 -1.22 10.28 3.57
CA ALA A 38 -1.88 10.54 2.31
C ALA A 38 -0.99 11.41 1.39
N PRO A 39 -0.76 11.00 0.13
CA PRO A 39 -0.13 11.88 -0.84
C PRO A 39 -0.93 13.18 -0.97
N PRO A 40 -0.29 14.37 -0.92
CA PRO A 40 -1.00 15.64 -0.86
C PRO A 40 -1.86 15.90 -2.10
N ASP A 41 -1.43 15.44 -3.27
CA ASP A 41 -2.11 15.63 -4.56
C ASP A 41 -3.14 14.54 -4.87
N LEU A 42 -3.37 13.60 -3.95
CA LEU A 42 -4.32 12.53 -4.21
C LEU A 42 -5.74 13.12 -4.35
N LEU A 43 -6.45 12.76 -5.42
CA LEU A 43 -7.81 13.24 -5.62
C LEU A 43 -8.69 12.85 -4.42
N LEU A 44 -9.63 13.72 -4.03
CA LEU A 44 -10.60 13.43 -2.96
C LEU A 44 -11.29 12.08 -3.19
N THR A 45 -11.70 11.81 -4.44
CA THR A 45 -12.33 10.55 -4.84
C THR A 45 -11.35 9.37 -4.73
N ALA A 46 -10.08 9.55 -5.07
CA ALA A 46 -9.09 8.48 -4.90
C ALA A 46 -8.81 8.22 -3.41
N LEU A 47 -8.68 9.26 -2.57
CA LEU A 47 -8.47 9.14 -1.13
C LEU A 47 -9.64 8.42 -0.45
N ALA A 48 -10.88 8.81 -0.77
CA ALA A 48 -12.09 8.14 -0.27
C ALA A 48 -12.10 6.64 -0.63
N CYS A 49 -11.64 6.27 -1.84
CA CYS A 49 -11.51 4.87 -2.25
C CYS A 49 -10.48 4.11 -1.41
N CYS A 50 -9.35 4.73 -1.08
CA CYS A 50 -8.34 4.14 -0.21
C CYS A 50 -8.90 3.87 1.19
N PHE A 51 -9.60 4.83 1.81
CA PHE A 51 -10.27 4.63 3.10
C PHE A 51 -11.32 3.52 3.07
N ALA A 52 -12.16 3.49 2.02
CA ALA A 52 -13.14 2.43 1.84
C ALA A 52 -12.50 1.04 1.67
N THR A 53 -11.37 0.98 0.97
CA THR A 53 -10.60 -0.24 0.80
C THR A 53 -10.02 -0.71 2.13
N ALA A 54 -9.37 0.17 2.89
CA ALA A 54 -8.88 -0.15 4.23
C ALA A 54 -10.00 -0.62 5.17
N PHE A 55 -11.14 0.05 5.16
CA PHE A 55 -12.30 -0.34 5.96
C PHE A 55 -12.78 -1.75 5.57
N TRP A 56 -12.94 -2.02 4.29
CA TRP A 56 -13.38 -3.33 3.80
C TRP A 56 -12.39 -4.44 4.17
N GLU A 57 -11.12 -4.27 3.83
CA GLU A 57 -10.08 -5.30 3.98
C GLU A 57 -9.73 -5.57 5.45
N THR A 58 -9.97 -4.60 6.36
CA THR A 58 -9.69 -4.77 7.79
C THR A 58 -10.92 -5.15 8.62
N GLY A 59 -12.09 -5.30 7.99
CA GLY A 59 -13.36 -5.54 8.67
C GLY A 59 -13.80 -4.37 9.55
N GLY A 60 -13.54 -3.13 9.12
CA GLY A 60 -13.87 -1.90 9.83
C GLY A 60 -12.92 -1.52 10.96
N ALA A 61 -11.80 -2.22 11.10
CA ALA A 61 -10.85 -1.96 12.18
C ALA A 61 -9.93 -0.77 11.94
N MET A 62 -9.68 -0.46 10.66
CA MET A 62 -8.80 0.63 10.21
C MET A 62 -7.35 0.53 10.70
N ILE A 63 -6.92 -0.65 11.14
CA ILE A 63 -5.54 -0.95 11.54
C ILE A 63 -4.99 -2.11 10.71
N PRO A 64 -3.66 -2.18 10.48
CA PRO A 64 -3.00 -3.27 9.80
C PRO A 64 -3.29 -4.62 10.47
N ARG A 65 -3.52 -5.66 9.66
CA ARG A 65 -3.77 -7.02 10.14
C ARG A 65 -2.89 -8.02 9.41
N THR A 66 -2.63 -9.15 10.07
CA THR A 66 -2.10 -10.35 9.43
C THR A 66 -3.22 -11.33 9.14
N GLU A 67 -3.12 -12.10 8.06
CA GLU A 67 -3.99 -13.25 7.91
C GLU A 67 -3.67 -14.32 8.97
N SER A 68 -4.72 -14.96 9.49
CA SER A 68 -4.60 -15.99 10.51
C SER A 68 -4.08 -17.31 9.95
N LEU A 69 -4.67 -17.75 8.82
CA LEU A 69 -4.56 -19.12 8.28
C LEU A 69 -4.91 -20.25 9.27
N ASN A 70 -5.55 -19.94 10.40
CA ASN A 70 -5.95 -20.97 11.34
C ASN A 70 -7.28 -21.60 10.93
N TYR A 71 -7.23 -22.76 10.28
CA TYR A 71 -8.40 -23.53 9.91
C TYR A 71 -8.59 -24.73 10.83
N THR A 72 -9.84 -24.98 11.24
CA THR A 72 -10.19 -26.06 12.18
C THR A 72 -10.59 -27.37 11.50
N SER A 73 -10.77 -27.38 10.18
CA SER A 73 -11.13 -28.59 9.41
C SER A 73 -10.41 -28.67 8.06
N ALA A 74 -10.06 -29.90 7.68
CA ALA A 74 -9.43 -30.21 6.40
C ALA A 74 -10.38 -29.92 5.23
N ALA A 75 -11.68 -30.22 5.40
CA ALA A 75 -12.74 -29.87 4.46
C ALA A 75 -12.72 -28.39 4.09
N ARG A 76 -12.58 -27.48 5.08
CA ARG A 76 -12.54 -26.04 4.81
C ARG A 76 -11.26 -25.63 4.09
N ILE A 77 -10.10 -26.15 4.49
CA ILE A 77 -8.81 -25.89 3.80
C ILE A 77 -8.91 -26.32 2.33
N LYS A 78 -9.44 -27.52 2.06
CA LYS A 78 -9.69 -28.00 0.70
C LYS A 78 -10.66 -27.11 -0.06
N ALA A 79 -11.76 -26.67 0.56
CA ALA A 79 -12.74 -25.80 -0.10
C ALA A 79 -12.14 -24.43 -0.49
N VAL A 80 -11.20 -23.91 0.31
CA VAL A 80 -10.49 -22.65 0.01
C VAL A 80 -9.42 -22.85 -1.06
N TRP A 81 -8.69 -23.97 -1.06
CA TRP A 81 -7.66 -24.23 -2.06
C TRP A 81 -7.81 -25.62 -2.72
N PRO A 82 -8.85 -25.84 -3.53
CA PRO A 82 -9.15 -27.15 -4.09
C PRO A 82 -8.06 -27.66 -5.04
N SER A 83 -7.39 -26.75 -5.76
CA SER A 83 -6.26 -27.08 -6.63
C SER A 83 -4.97 -27.45 -5.88
N ARG A 84 -4.84 -27.07 -4.61
CA ARG A 84 -3.66 -27.35 -3.77
C ARG A 84 -3.88 -28.57 -2.88
N PHE A 85 -5.13 -28.81 -2.51
CA PHE A 85 -5.56 -29.90 -1.65
C PHE A 85 -6.71 -30.66 -2.32
N PRO A 86 -6.41 -31.60 -3.23
CA PRO A 86 -7.45 -32.36 -3.94
C PRO A 86 -8.31 -33.22 -3.00
N THR A 87 -7.74 -33.64 -1.86
CA THR A 87 -8.40 -34.46 -0.84
C THR A 87 -8.30 -33.81 0.53
N GLU A 88 -9.25 -34.13 1.42
CA GLU A 88 -9.15 -33.72 2.84
C GLU A 88 -7.93 -34.35 3.52
N ALA A 89 -7.56 -35.58 3.13
CA ALA A 89 -6.34 -36.21 3.61
C ALA A 89 -5.08 -35.37 3.30
N ALA A 90 -5.00 -34.75 2.12
CA ALA A 90 -3.91 -33.85 1.77
C ALA A 90 -3.91 -32.53 2.58
N ALA A 91 -5.08 -32.09 3.04
CA ALA A 91 -5.25 -30.88 3.86
C ALA A 91 -5.11 -31.15 5.37
N ALA A 92 -5.34 -32.38 5.83
CA ALA A 92 -5.35 -32.76 7.24
C ALA A 92 -4.09 -32.32 8.03
N PRO A 93 -2.86 -32.41 7.49
CA PRO A 93 -1.65 -31.97 8.19
C PRO A 93 -1.60 -30.46 8.51
N TYR A 94 -2.44 -29.66 7.85
CA TYR A 94 -2.45 -28.21 7.94
C TYR A 94 -3.55 -27.65 8.86
N VAL A 95 -4.42 -28.52 9.38
CA VAL A 95 -5.45 -28.15 10.36
C VAL A 95 -4.78 -27.65 11.64
N ARG A 96 -5.20 -26.46 12.10
CA ARG A 96 -4.61 -25.75 13.25
C ARG A 96 -3.09 -25.57 13.15
N ASN A 97 -2.54 -25.57 11.93
CA ASN A 97 -1.13 -25.38 11.67
C ASN A 97 -0.91 -24.26 10.63
N PRO A 98 -1.16 -23.00 11.02
CA PRO A 98 -1.18 -21.87 10.09
C PRO A 98 0.18 -21.64 9.42
N LYS A 99 1.29 -21.86 10.12
CA LYS A 99 2.64 -21.70 9.57
C LYS A 99 2.91 -22.72 8.46
N ALA A 100 2.65 -24.00 8.71
CA ALA A 100 2.83 -25.02 7.68
C ALA A 100 1.90 -24.79 6.49
N LEU A 101 0.66 -24.35 6.75
CA LEU A 101 -0.30 -24.03 5.71
C LEU A 101 0.22 -22.90 4.82
N ALA A 102 0.70 -21.81 5.40
CA ALA A 102 1.25 -20.66 4.68
C ALA A 102 2.43 -21.05 3.79
N ILE A 103 3.36 -21.84 4.31
CA ILE A 103 4.51 -22.37 3.56
C ILE A 103 4.02 -23.21 2.36
N LYS A 104 3.00 -24.06 2.55
CA LYS A 104 2.42 -24.88 1.48
C LYS A 104 1.70 -24.04 0.42
N VAL A 105 0.92 -23.04 0.82
CA VAL A 105 0.09 -22.26 -0.12
C VAL A 105 0.89 -21.13 -0.81
N TYR A 106 1.88 -20.54 -0.16
CA TYR A 106 2.60 -19.40 -0.72
C TYR A 106 4.07 -19.66 -1.06
N GLY A 107 4.67 -20.74 -0.57
CA GLY A 107 6.05 -21.11 -0.92
C GLY A 107 6.22 -21.31 -2.44
N GLY A 108 7.32 -20.78 -2.99
CA GLY A 108 7.64 -20.83 -4.42
C GLY A 108 6.77 -19.93 -5.30
N ARG A 109 6.04 -18.96 -4.73
CA ARG A 109 5.10 -18.07 -5.45
C ARG A 109 5.25 -16.63 -4.94
N LEU A 110 4.87 -15.65 -5.77
CA LEU A 110 4.86 -14.22 -5.38
C LEU A 110 6.23 -13.75 -4.82
N GLY A 111 7.32 -14.25 -5.41
CA GLY A 111 8.69 -13.98 -4.96
C GLY A 111 9.17 -14.80 -3.77
N ASN A 112 8.28 -15.56 -3.12
CA ASN A 112 8.66 -16.41 -1.99
C ASN A 112 9.51 -17.58 -2.47
N ALA A 113 10.63 -17.84 -1.79
CA ALA A 113 11.40 -19.05 -2.00
C ALA A 113 10.56 -20.31 -1.64
N PRO A 114 10.78 -21.45 -2.32
CA PRO A 114 10.14 -22.70 -1.93
C PRO A 114 10.69 -23.21 -0.59
N ALA A 115 10.01 -24.22 -0.02
CA ALA A 115 10.54 -24.95 1.13
C ALA A 115 11.99 -25.41 0.86
N PRO A 116 12.90 -25.34 1.85
CA PRO A 116 12.65 -25.21 3.29
C PRO A 116 12.47 -23.76 3.80
N SER A 117 12.41 -22.76 2.92
CA SER A 117 12.14 -21.37 3.32
C SER A 117 10.80 -21.20 4.06
N THR A 118 10.76 -20.24 4.98
CA THR A 118 9.53 -19.79 5.66
C THR A 118 8.88 -18.59 4.99
N ASP A 119 9.37 -18.13 3.83
CA ASP A 119 8.85 -16.94 3.12
C ASP A 119 7.32 -16.97 2.96
N GLY A 120 6.71 -18.15 2.73
CA GLY A 120 5.26 -18.27 2.62
C GLY A 120 4.49 -17.87 3.89
N TRP A 121 5.10 -18.02 5.07
CA TRP A 121 4.58 -17.53 6.35
C TRP A 121 4.99 -16.07 6.62
N ASP A 122 6.24 -15.73 6.35
CA ASP A 122 6.81 -14.42 6.69
C ASP A 122 6.23 -13.29 5.83
N PHE A 123 5.82 -13.60 4.59
CA PHE A 123 5.18 -12.68 3.65
C PHE A 123 3.71 -13.04 3.36
N ARG A 124 3.03 -13.68 4.31
CA ARG A 124 1.58 -13.90 4.22
C ARG A 124 0.82 -12.56 4.23
N GLY A 125 -0.47 -12.57 3.91
CA GLY A 125 -1.29 -11.36 3.84
C GLY A 125 -1.14 -10.41 5.04
N MET A 126 -0.71 -9.17 4.77
CA MET A 126 -0.41 -8.16 5.78
C MET A 126 -0.87 -6.74 5.39
N GLY A 127 -1.03 -5.89 6.39
CA GLY A 127 -1.32 -4.47 6.19
C GLY A 127 -2.81 -4.15 6.03
N LEU A 128 -3.10 -2.92 5.61
CA LEU A 128 -4.46 -2.42 5.38
C LEU A 128 -5.13 -2.99 4.11
N VAL A 129 -4.37 -3.68 3.26
CA VAL A 129 -4.81 -4.19 1.95
C VAL A 129 -4.47 -5.67 1.74
N GLN A 130 -4.02 -6.36 2.80
CA GLN A 130 -3.63 -7.77 2.77
C GLN A 130 -2.58 -8.09 1.67
N SER A 131 -1.57 -7.22 1.56
CA SER A 131 -0.43 -7.42 0.65
C SER A 131 0.27 -8.75 0.96
N THR A 132 0.45 -9.58 -0.06
CA THR A 132 0.99 -10.94 0.08
C THR A 132 2.19 -11.13 -0.86
N GLY A 133 3.22 -11.82 -0.37
CA GLY A 133 4.40 -12.23 -1.13
C GLY A 133 5.61 -11.29 -1.01
N LYS A 134 6.79 -11.88 -1.08
CA LYS A 134 8.09 -11.21 -1.03
C LYS A 134 8.31 -10.22 -2.17
N ASP A 135 7.72 -10.47 -3.36
CA ASP A 135 7.77 -9.53 -4.48
C ASP A 135 7.15 -8.18 -4.11
N ASN A 136 6.01 -8.19 -3.40
CA ASN A 136 5.36 -6.96 -2.95
C ASN A 136 6.17 -6.26 -1.87
N ALA A 137 6.78 -7.01 -0.93
CA ALA A 137 7.68 -6.43 0.07
C ALA A 137 8.90 -5.78 -0.59
N GLN A 138 9.52 -6.44 -1.58
CA GLN A 138 10.66 -5.90 -2.33
C GLN A 138 10.28 -4.62 -3.09
N ARG A 139 9.14 -4.63 -3.78
CA ARG A 139 8.62 -3.46 -4.50
C ARG A 139 8.38 -2.30 -3.55
N ALA A 140 7.73 -2.56 -2.43
CA ALA A 140 7.42 -1.56 -1.41
C ALA A 140 8.70 -1.01 -0.76
N SER A 141 9.67 -1.86 -0.39
CA SER A 141 10.99 -1.42 0.12
C SER A 141 11.63 -0.38 -0.80
N VAL A 142 11.74 -0.69 -2.09
CA VAL A 142 12.38 0.19 -3.06
C VAL A 142 11.58 1.48 -3.26
N ARG A 143 10.27 1.34 -3.49
CA ARG A 143 9.44 2.47 -3.88
C ARG A 143 9.17 3.43 -2.73
N LEU A 144 8.85 2.90 -1.55
CA LEU A 144 8.58 3.73 -0.37
C LEU A 144 9.84 4.43 0.14
N ARG A 145 11.02 3.79 0.06
CA ARG A 145 12.29 4.47 0.34
C ARG A 145 12.55 5.63 -0.63
N ARG A 146 12.33 5.43 -1.93
CA ARG A 146 12.49 6.48 -2.94
C ARG A 146 11.54 7.67 -2.71
N LEU A 147 10.36 7.41 -2.17
CA LEU A 147 9.35 8.43 -1.85
C LEU A 147 9.53 9.06 -0.46
N GLY A 148 10.54 8.63 0.30
CA GLY A 148 10.82 9.16 1.65
C GLY A 148 9.88 8.64 2.75
N TYR A 149 9.13 7.56 2.48
CA TYR A 149 8.28 6.90 3.46
C TYR A 149 9.03 5.90 4.34
N LEU A 150 10.16 5.38 3.87
CA LEU A 150 11.06 4.51 4.63
C LEU A 150 12.42 5.19 4.82
N THR A 151 13.02 5.00 5.99
CA THR A 151 14.43 5.37 6.21
C THR A 151 15.37 4.44 5.43
N PRO A 152 16.66 4.79 5.25
CA PRO A 152 17.63 3.91 4.60
C PRO A 152 17.77 2.54 5.27
N GLU A 153 17.56 2.46 6.58
CA GLU A 153 17.71 1.25 7.40
C GLU A 153 16.45 0.37 7.39
N GLN A 154 15.29 0.95 7.10
CA GLN A 154 14.04 0.21 7.02
C GLN A 154 13.98 -0.58 5.71
N ASP A 155 13.82 -1.90 5.83
CA ASP A 155 13.63 -2.80 4.71
C ASP A 155 12.57 -3.87 5.02
N LEU A 156 11.56 -3.95 4.16
CA LEU A 156 10.40 -4.83 4.31
C LEU A 156 10.68 -6.28 3.92
N VAL A 157 11.80 -6.55 3.24
CA VAL A 157 12.21 -7.92 2.89
C VAL A 157 12.99 -8.55 4.04
N SER A 158 13.92 -7.81 4.66
CA SER A 158 14.62 -8.28 5.85
C SER A 158 13.75 -8.21 7.10
N THR A 159 12.81 -7.26 7.18
CA THR A 159 11.92 -7.07 8.33
C THR A 159 10.44 -6.95 7.89
N PRO A 160 9.79 -8.07 7.49
CA PRO A 160 8.42 -8.05 6.95
C PRO A 160 7.37 -7.49 7.91
N ALA A 161 7.59 -7.61 9.22
CA ALA A 161 6.70 -7.06 10.24
C ALA A 161 6.51 -5.53 10.15
N LEU A 162 7.43 -4.80 9.50
CA LEU A 162 7.27 -3.37 9.22
C LEU A 162 6.04 -3.07 8.36
N MET A 163 5.53 -4.04 7.59
CA MET A 163 4.27 -3.88 6.82
C MET A 163 3.03 -3.80 7.73
N LEU A 164 3.18 -4.01 9.04
CA LEU A 164 2.15 -3.84 10.06
C LEU A 164 2.28 -2.54 10.85
N ASP A 165 3.32 -1.73 10.60
CA ASP A 165 3.36 -0.36 11.09
C ASP A 165 2.27 0.47 10.40
N ASP A 166 1.50 1.25 11.17
CA ASP A 166 0.33 1.97 10.66
C ASP A 166 0.69 2.92 9.50
N ARG A 167 1.83 3.61 9.62
CA ARG A 167 2.27 4.59 8.63
C ARG A 167 2.78 3.91 7.37
N ILE A 168 3.58 2.85 7.52
CA ILE A 168 4.09 2.07 6.40
C ILE A 168 2.93 1.38 5.67
N ALA A 169 1.98 0.79 6.39
CA ALA A 169 0.81 0.14 5.81
C ALA A 169 -0.09 1.12 5.06
N ALA A 170 -0.29 2.34 5.59
CA ALA A 170 -0.99 3.42 4.90
C ALA A 170 -0.27 3.83 3.60
N ALA A 171 1.05 4.01 3.65
CA ALA A 171 1.85 4.33 2.46
C ALA A 171 1.77 3.20 1.41
N MET A 172 1.87 1.93 1.83
CA MET A 172 1.69 0.79 0.95
C MET A 172 0.31 0.78 0.29
N LEU A 173 -0.76 1.08 1.04
CA LEU A 173 -2.11 1.19 0.49
C LEU A 173 -2.20 2.28 -0.58
N PHE A 174 -1.78 3.51 -0.26
CA PHE A 174 -1.91 4.63 -1.19
C PHE A 174 -1.08 4.44 -2.46
N ILE A 175 0.20 4.11 -2.29
CA ILE A 175 1.11 3.96 -3.43
C ILE A 175 0.78 2.70 -4.20
N GLY A 176 0.46 1.60 -3.53
CA GLY A 176 0.09 0.35 -4.17
C GLY A 176 -1.18 0.45 -5.01
N LEU A 177 -2.22 1.13 -4.53
CA LEU A 177 -3.42 1.41 -5.33
C LEU A 177 -3.18 2.43 -6.43
N SER A 178 -2.30 3.40 -6.23
CA SER A 178 -1.94 4.40 -7.25
C SER A 178 -1.15 3.79 -8.41
N GLU A 179 -0.32 2.79 -8.13
CA GLU A 179 0.60 2.17 -9.09
C GLU A 179 0.16 0.78 -9.54
N GLY A 180 -0.93 0.25 -8.99
CA GLY A 180 -1.53 -1.02 -9.39
C GLY A 180 -0.72 -2.25 -8.98
N TRP A 181 -0.15 -2.24 -7.78
CA TRP A 181 0.75 -3.30 -7.31
C TRP A 181 0.09 -4.67 -7.18
N TYR A 182 -1.21 -4.72 -6.91
CA TYR A 182 -1.90 -5.98 -6.61
C TYR A 182 -2.38 -6.66 -7.89
N THR A 183 -3.36 -6.09 -8.61
CA THR A 183 -3.93 -6.73 -9.81
C THR A 183 -3.48 -6.09 -11.13
N GLY A 184 -2.61 -5.09 -11.09
CA GLY A 184 -2.28 -4.23 -12.24
C GLY A 184 -3.33 -3.13 -12.51
N LYS A 185 -4.50 -3.18 -11.88
CA LYS A 185 -5.48 -2.09 -11.92
C LYS A 185 -5.10 -1.03 -10.87
N LYS A 186 -5.26 0.25 -11.23
CA LYS A 186 -4.82 1.39 -10.41
C LYS A 186 -5.90 2.46 -10.29
N LEU A 187 -5.77 3.37 -9.32
CA LEU A 187 -6.74 4.43 -9.01
C LEU A 187 -7.14 5.24 -10.24
N ALA A 188 -6.18 5.64 -11.08
CA ALA A 188 -6.42 6.41 -12.31
C ALA A 188 -7.26 5.66 -13.37
N HIS A 189 -7.45 4.34 -13.25
CA HIS A 189 -8.40 3.62 -14.09
C HIS A 189 -9.86 3.92 -13.71
N TYR A 190 -10.13 4.32 -12.46
CA TYR A 190 -11.49 4.47 -11.91
C TYR A 190 -11.83 5.88 -11.44
N PHE A 191 -10.82 6.72 -11.20
CA PHE A 191 -11.00 8.07 -10.67
C PHE A 191 -10.22 9.09 -11.49
N GLY A 192 -10.87 10.20 -11.85
CA GLY A 192 -10.31 11.30 -12.64
C GLY A 192 -11.33 12.43 -12.85
N PRO A 193 -11.01 13.49 -13.63
CA PRO A 193 -11.86 14.68 -13.76
C PRO A 193 -13.31 14.42 -14.19
N GLN A 194 -13.55 13.34 -14.94
CA GLN A 194 -14.87 12.92 -15.41
C GLN A 194 -15.12 11.44 -15.12
N ARG A 195 -14.43 10.88 -14.11
CA ARG A 195 -14.48 9.46 -13.80
C ARG A 195 -14.57 9.25 -12.30
N GLU A 196 -15.60 8.55 -11.87
CA GLU A 196 -15.79 8.13 -10.49
C GLU A 196 -16.52 6.78 -10.50
N ASP A 197 -15.76 5.69 -10.49
CA ASP A 197 -16.30 4.33 -10.54
C ASP A 197 -15.87 3.51 -9.31
N PRO A 198 -16.42 3.82 -8.13
CA PRO A 198 -16.05 3.15 -6.89
C PRO A 198 -16.53 1.69 -6.83
N THR A 199 -17.51 1.31 -7.65
CA THR A 199 -18.00 -0.07 -7.71
C THR A 199 -16.95 -0.97 -8.37
N ASN A 200 -16.47 -0.60 -9.55
CA ASN A 200 -15.50 -1.43 -10.28
C ASN A 200 -14.07 -1.25 -9.76
N ALA A 201 -13.79 -0.19 -8.98
CA ALA A 201 -12.52 0.03 -8.29
C ALA A 201 -12.12 -1.14 -7.37
N ARG A 202 -13.08 -1.97 -6.93
CA ARG A 202 -12.83 -3.21 -6.17
C ARG A 202 -11.80 -4.14 -6.84
N ALA A 203 -11.78 -4.14 -8.18
CA ALA A 203 -10.85 -4.93 -8.97
C ALA A 203 -9.37 -4.54 -8.80
N MET A 204 -9.04 -3.40 -8.18
CA MET A 204 -7.65 -3.06 -7.81
C MET A 204 -7.05 -4.02 -6.79
N VAL A 205 -7.87 -4.58 -5.90
CA VAL A 205 -7.41 -5.45 -4.81
C VAL A 205 -7.86 -6.89 -5.04
N ASN A 206 -9.15 -7.09 -5.29
CA ASN A 206 -9.68 -8.42 -5.60
C ASN A 206 -10.97 -8.27 -6.43
N PRO A 207 -11.00 -8.75 -7.68
CA PRO A 207 -12.15 -8.65 -8.56
C PRO A 207 -13.26 -9.63 -8.15
N ASP A 208 -14.00 -9.26 -7.11
CA ASP A 208 -15.12 -10.02 -6.55
C ASP A 208 -16.46 -9.27 -6.68
N ALA A 209 -17.55 -9.92 -6.25
CA ALA A 209 -18.90 -9.35 -6.31
C ALA A 209 -19.18 -8.30 -5.22
N ASN A 210 -18.19 -7.89 -4.40
CA ASN A 210 -18.41 -6.99 -3.28
C ASN A 210 -18.29 -5.50 -3.64
N GLY A 211 -18.03 -5.16 -4.91
CA GLY A 211 -17.84 -3.78 -5.35
C GLY A 211 -18.93 -2.80 -4.91
N LEU A 212 -20.21 -3.20 -4.98
CA LEU A 212 -21.33 -2.36 -4.53
C LEU A 212 -21.30 -2.04 -3.04
N LYS A 213 -20.88 -2.99 -2.19
CA LYS A 213 -20.75 -2.78 -0.74
C LYS A 213 -19.59 -1.83 -0.43
N VAL A 214 -18.44 -2.04 -1.07
CA VAL A 214 -17.27 -1.17 -0.92
C VAL A 214 -17.58 0.25 -1.40
N ALA A 215 -18.33 0.40 -2.50
CA ALA A 215 -18.83 1.68 -2.97
C ALA A 215 -19.77 2.39 -1.96
N GLY A 216 -20.45 1.64 -1.10
CA GLY A 216 -21.19 2.19 0.04
C GLY A 216 -20.28 2.89 1.04
N TYR A 217 -19.23 2.21 1.50
CA TYR A 217 -18.23 2.80 2.41
C TYR A 217 -17.49 3.97 1.78
N TYR A 218 -17.17 3.87 0.49
CA TYR A 218 -16.63 4.96 -0.30
C TYR A 218 -17.46 6.24 -0.20
N ARG A 219 -18.78 6.16 -0.37
CA ARG A 219 -19.66 7.33 -0.26
C ARG A 219 -19.60 7.96 1.12
N SER A 220 -19.52 7.17 2.18
CA SER A 220 -19.38 7.66 3.55
C SER A 220 -18.05 8.40 3.76
N PHE A 221 -16.92 7.82 3.34
CA PHE A 221 -15.62 8.48 3.46
C PHE A 221 -15.48 9.70 2.55
N LYS A 222 -16.06 9.68 1.35
CA LYS A 222 -16.11 10.85 0.46
C LYS A 222 -16.80 12.02 1.15
N ARG A 223 -18.00 11.79 1.72
CA ARG A 223 -18.75 12.82 2.48
C ARG A 223 -17.96 13.33 3.68
N ALA A 224 -17.24 12.46 4.39
CA ALA A 224 -16.44 12.87 5.54
C ALA A 224 -15.25 13.75 5.14
N LEU A 225 -14.56 13.42 4.04
CA LEU A 225 -13.47 14.23 3.49
C LEU A 225 -13.97 15.57 2.97
N GLU A 226 -15.14 15.61 2.32
CA GLU A 226 -15.81 16.84 1.88
C GLU A 226 -16.20 17.73 3.07
N ALA A 227 -16.83 17.15 4.11
CA ALA A 227 -17.20 17.87 5.33
C ALA A 227 -15.97 18.44 6.06
N ALA A 228 -14.85 17.74 5.99
CA ALA A 228 -13.57 18.17 6.52
C ALA A 228 -12.83 19.20 5.66
N GLY A 229 -13.39 19.56 4.49
CA GLY A 229 -12.80 20.54 3.59
C GLY A 229 -11.51 20.08 2.92
N TYR A 230 -11.28 18.76 2.77
CA TYR A 230 -10.10 18.23 2.11
C TYR A 230 -9.99 18.74 0.66
N ARG A 231 -8.81 19.25 0.28
CA ARG A 231 -8.50 19.67 -1.09
C ARG A 231 -7.15 19.12 -1.55
N PRO A 232 -7.08 18.44 -2.71
CA PRO A 232 -5.81 17.99 -3.27
C PRO A 232 -4.84 19.16 -3.47
N GLY A 233 -3.56 18.93 -3.21
CA GLY A 233 -2.49 19.93 -3.35
C GLY A 233 -2.42 20.97 -2.23
N THR A 234 -3.37 20.95 -1.29
CA THR A 234 -3.25 21.76 -0.06
C THR A 234 -2.49 20.97 0.99
N THR A 235 -1.35 21.49 1.43
CA THR A 235 -0.59 20.97 2.57
C THR A 235 -0.91 21.79 3.81
N ALA A 236 -1.22 21.12 4.92
CA ALA A 236 -1.35 21.79 6.21
C ALA A 236 0.06 22.01 6.76
N THR A 237 0.34 23.24 7.19
CA THR A 237 1.44 23.53 8.11
C THR A 237 1.07 22.96 9.48
N SER A 238 1.32 21.68 9.71
CA SER A 238 1.25 21.09 11.05
C SER A 238 2.54 20.33 11.34
N GLN A 239 3.15 20.67 12.48
CA GLN A 239 4.40 20.11 12.94
C GLN A 239 4.24 18.61 13.14
N ILE A 240 5.09 17.83 12.49
CA ILE A 240 5.24 16.41 12.79
C ILE A 240 5.81 16.36 14.21
N GLU A 241 4.98 16.17 15.22
CA GLU A 241 5.51 15.67 16.49
C GLU A 241 6.05 14.27 16.24
N PRO A 242 7.33 14.01 16.52
CA PRO A 242 7.90 12.69 16.35
C PRO A 242 7.29 11.79 17.41
N SER A 243 6.27 11.01 17.06
CA SER A 243 5.90 9.84 17.83
C SER A 243 7.00 8.80 17.65
N LEU A 244 8.06 8.94 18.45
CA LEU A 244 9.06 7.91 18.67
C LEU A 244 8.50 6.92 19.69
N VAL A 245 8.62 5.64 19.32
CA VAL A 245 8.22 4.43 20.05
C VAL A 245 6.73 4.07 19.96
N VAL A 246 6.33 3.47 18.84
CA VAL A 246 5.09 2.68 18.75
C VAL A 246 5.47 1.21 18.85
N GLN A 247 4.95 0.52 19.87
CA GLN A 247 4.90 -0.94 19.85
C GLN A 247 3.88 -1.37 18.78
N PRO A 248 4.18 -2.36 17.93
CA PRO A 248 3.24 -2.81 16.91
C PRO A 248 1.93 -3.23 17.56
N GLN A 249 0.87 -2.43 17.40
CA GLN A 249 -0.48 -2.86 17.73
C GLN A 249 -0.94 -3.81 16.64
N VAL A 250 -0.61 -5.09 16.81
CA VAL A 250 -1.11 -6.14 15.94
C VAL A 250 -2.61 -6.26 16.18
N GLY A 251 -3.42 -5.74 15.25
CA GLY A 251 -4.84 -6.03 15.24
C GLY A 251 -5.06 -7.55 15.18
N ALA A 252 -6.04 -8.06 15.93
CA ALA A 252 -6.41 -9.48 15.91
C ALA A 252 -6.43 -10.03 14.46
N PRO A 253 -5.84 -11.21 14.21
CA PRO A 253 -5.78 -11.72 12.84
C PRO A 253 -7.19 -11.93 12.29
N LEU A 254 -7.40 -11.63 11.02
CA LEU A 254 -8.71 -11.80 10.39
C LEU A 254 -9.10 -13.28 10.36
N ALA A 255 -10.41 -13.54 10.42
CA ALA A 255 -10.94 -14.84 10.05
C ALA A 255 -10.43 -15.22 8.64
N PRO A 256 -10.21 -16.51 8.36
CA PRO A 256 -9.73 -16.95 7.07
C PRO A 256 -10.59 -16.39 5.93
N MET A 257 -10.00 -15.51 5.12
CA MET A 257 -10.67 -14.91 3.97
C MET A 257 -10.98 -15.98 2.91
N ALA A 258 -11.97 -15.68 2.07
CA ALA A 258 -12.10 -16.38 0.79
C ALA A 258 -10.74 -16.32 0.06
N PRO A 259 -10.35 -17.40 -0.64
CA PRO A 259 -9.04 -17.44 -1.29
C PRO A 259 -8.89 -16.20 -2.17
N ILE A 260 -7.77 -15.48 -2.02
CA ILE A 260 -7.34 -14.56 -3.06
C ILE A 260 -7.15 -15.46 -4.29
N PRO A 261 -7.95 -15.31 -5.36
CA PRO A 261 -7.70 -16.05 -6.60
C PRO A 261 -6.25 -15.76 -7.01
N PRO A 262 -5.53 -16.71 -7.65
CA PRO A 262 -4.17 -16.44 -8.09
C PRO A 262 -4.17 -15.13 -8.88
N VAL A 263 -3.57 -14.10 -8.29
CA VAL A 263 -3.34 -12.84 -8.97
C VAL A 263 -2.54 -13.20 -10.21
N PRO A 264 -2.95 -12.77 -11.42
CA PRO A 264 -2.12 -12.91 -12.60
C PRO A 264 -0.75 -12.32 -12.27
N VAL A 265 0.27 -13.17 -12.22
CA VAL A 265 1.63 -12.71 -12.03
C VAL A 265 1.91 -11.85 -13.26
N ASN A 266 2.11 -10.55 -13.05
CA ASN A 266 2.85 -9.79 -14.05
C ASN A 266 4.27 -10.36 -14.01
N THR A 267 4.56 -11.28 -14.93
CA THR A 267 5.86 -11.95 -15.04
C THR A 267 6.95 -11.00 -15.51
N ALA A 268 6.60 -9.76 -15.88
CA ALA A 268 7.59 -8.71 -16.03
C ALA A 268 8.17 -8.40 -14.65
N LYS A 269 9.44 -8.79 -14.42
CA LYS A 269 10.28 -8.09 -13.43
C LYS A 269 10.20 -6.61 -13.79
N PRO A 270 9.65 -5.74 -12.94
CA PRO A 270 9.78 -4.32 -13.18
C PRO A 270 11.28 -4.01 -13.15
N THR A 271 11.82 -3.62 -14.29
CA THR A 271 13.16 -3.07 -14.38
C THR A 271 13.13 -1.68 -13.74
N LEU A 272 14.30 -1.16 -13.35
CA LEU A 272 14.39 0.21 -12.82
C LEU A 272 13.79 1.26 -13.78
N ALA A 273 13.68 0.92 -15.07
CA ALA A 273 13.11 1.76 -16.13
C ALA A 273 11.56 1.80 -16.13
N ASP A 274 10.89 0.74 -15.65
CA ASP A 274 9.42 0.64 -15.65
C ASP A 274 8.74 1.51 -14.56
N ILE A 275 9.54 2.15 -13.70
CA ILE A 275 9.13 2.95 -12.54
C ILE A 275 9.55 4.43 -12.71
N ALA A 276 10.05 4.83 -13.87
CA ALA A 276 10.36 6.22 -14.18
C ALA A 276 9.12 6.94 -14.77
N PRO A 277 8.72 8.13 -14.27
CA PRO A 277 7.83 8.98 -15.04
C PRO A 277 8.52 9.39 -16.36
N PRO A 278 7.77 9.74 -17.43
CA PRO A 278 8.38 10.35 -18.61
C PRO A 278 9.18 11.57 -18.16
N LEU A 279 10.42 11.68 -18.65
CA LEU A 279 11.19 12.90 -18.50
C LEU A 279 10.33 14.06 -19.05
N PRO A 280 10.35 15.25 -18.41
CA PRO A 280 9.72 16.42 -19.00
C PRO A 280 10.25 16.59 -20.43
N PRO A 281 9.42 17.05 -21.39
CA PRO A 281 9.90 17.31 -22.75
C PRO A 281 11.13 18.21 -22.65
N VAL A 282 12.21 17.78 -23.30
CA VAL A 282 13.36 18.65 -23.52
C VAL A 282 12.81 19.83 -24.32
N VAL A 283 12.70 20.98 -23.68
CA VAL A 283 12.55 22.24 -24.38
C VAL A 283 13.86 22.40 -25.12
N GLU A 284 13.87 22.11 -26.43
CA GLU A 284 14.96 22.56 -27.29
C GLU A 284 14.99 24.08 -27.17
N GLU A 285 16.00 24.61 -26.48
CA GLU A 285 16.31 26.02 -26.59
C GLU A 285 16.59 26.30 -28.07
N PRO A 286 16.00 27.37 -28.65
CA PRO A 286 16.31 27.74 -30.02
C PRO A 286 17.82 27.97 -30.15
N PRO A 287 18.43 27.56 -31.27
CA PRO A 287 19.86 27.71 -31.46
C PRO A 287 20.27 29.18 -31.28
N PRO A 288 21.41 29.45 -30.61
CA PRO A 288 21.87 30.82 -30.44
C PRO A 288 22.09 31.46 -31.82
N ALA A 289 21.68 32.72 -31.94
CA ALA A 289 21.91 33.52 -33.14
C ALA A 289 23.41 33.48 -33.51
N PRO A 290 23.75 33.36 -34.81
CA PRO A 290 25.13 33.25 -35.23
C PRO A 290 25.89 34.55 -34.90
N GLY A 291 26.91 34.44 -34.04
CA GLY A 291 27.88 35.50 -33.79
C GLY A 291 27.94 36.03 -32.37
N MET A 292 28.26 35.18 -31.38
CA MET A 292 29.02 35.64 -30.22
C MET A 292 29.73 34.47 -29.53
N VAL A 293 31.05 34.43 -29.67
CA VAL A 293 31.91 33.50 -28.95
C VAL A 293 31.90 33.88 -27.47
N ARG A 294 31.50 32.97 -26.60
CA ARG A 294 31.97 32.96 -25.21
C ARG A 294 32.53 31.58 -24.87
N THR A 295 33.85 31.58 -24.74
CA THR A 295 34.68 30.51 -24.20
C THR A 295 34.36 30.33 -22.71
N GLY A 296 34.20 29.07 -22.27
CA GLY A 296 34.02 28.77 -20.84
C GLY A 296 33.39 27.41 -20.55
N GLY A 297 33.97 26.32 -21.07
CA GLY A 297 33.52 24.97 -20.82
C GLY A 297 33.89 24.45 -19.41
N LEU A 298 33.04 23.54 -18.94
CA LEU A 298 32.99 22.75 -17.68
C LEU A 298 34.30 22.09 -17.15
N GLY A 299 35.49 22.43 -17.65
CA GLY A 299 36.77 21.87 -17.21
C GLY A 299 37.36 22.47 -15.93
N ALA A 300 36.83 23.61 -15.44
CA ALA A 300 37.40 24.35 -14.31
C ALA A 300 36.74 24.07 -12.94
N TRP A 301 35.60 23.38 -12.89
CA TRP A 301 34.89 23.07 -11.63
C TRP A 301 35.30 21.71 -11.03
N LEU A 302 35.77 20.77 -11.86
CA LEU A 302 36.22 19.44 -11.39
C LEU A 302 37.63 19.40 -10.80
N LYS A 303 38.35 20.53 -10.76
CA LYS A 303 39.71 20.64 -10.17
C LYS A 303 39.74 21.23 -8.74
N SER A 304 38.61 21.61 -8.14
CA SER A 304 38.59 22.19 -6.78
C SER A 304 38.21 21.23 -5.65
N LEU A 305 38.02 19.93 -5.92
CA LEU A 305 37.60 18.95 -4.90
C LEU A 305 38.72 18.03 -4.38
N PHE A 306 39.94 18.10 -4.92
CA PHE A 306 41.08 17.33 -4.40
C PHE A 306 42.41 18.10 -4.50
N GLY A 307 42.57 19.15 -3.68
CA GLY A 307 43.87 19.78 -3.42
C GLY A 307 44.61 19.06 -2.29
N ARG A 308 45.67 18.32 -2.63
CA ARG A 308 46.59 17.70 -1.65
C ARG A 308 47.57 18.75 -1.08
N LYS A 309 47.89 18.51 0.19
CA LYS A 309 49.04 18.90 1.02
C LYS A 309 50.35 19.27 0.29
N ALA A 310 51.10 20.17 0.95
CA ALA A 310 52.56 20.31 1.07
C ALA A 310 53.37 20.44 -0.24
N ALA A 311 54.34 21.33 -0.38
CA ALA A 311 55.22 22.00 0.57
C ALA A 311 55.57 23.41 0.02
#